data_AF-A0A2P5B0E8-F1
#
_entry.id   AF-A0A2P5B0E8-F1
#
_cell.length_a   1.000
_cell.length_b   1.000
_cell.length_c   1.000
_cell.angle_alpha   90.00
_cell.angle_beta   90.00
_cell.angle_gamma   90.00
#
_symmetry.space_group_name_H-M   'P 1'
#
loop_
_entity.id
_entity.type
_entity.pdbx_description
1 polymer ?
#
loop_
_entity_poly.entity_id
_entity_poly.type
_entity_poly.pdbx_seq_one_letter_code
_entity_poly.pdbx_strand_id
1 'polypeptide(L)'
;MFTTAMIDVAKELGLPCYLFWASPATFLGLMIDLPILDRQLTTAEFTDSEAELSVRGFANSDPMRVPPTVVLNGGEGHSWFLNNARRYKETKGIVLNTFQELDPLCSTRDLDLPRVYTIGPVLDLNRPAQ
;
A
#
# COMPACT_ATOMS: atom_id res chain seq x y z
N MET A 1 -7.64 -1.02 -4.34
CA MET A 1 -6.99 -0.92 -3.02
C MET A 1 -7.68 -1.78 -1.95
N PHE A 2 -8.99 -1.61 -1.70
CA PHE A 2 -9.66 -2.25 -0.54
C PHE A 2 -10.62 -3.41 -0.83
N THR A 3 -10.67 -3.85 -2.09
CA THR A 3 -11.63 -4.85 -2.57
C THR A 3 -10.91 -6.16 -2.93
N THR A 4 -9.92 -6.55 -2.13
CA THR A 4 -9.10 -7.73 -2.43
C THR A 4 -9.90 -9.04 -2.38
N ALA A 5 -11.07 -9.06 -1.72
CA ALA A 5 -12.02 -10.17 -1.81
C ALA A 5 -12.45 -10.50 -3.26
N MET A 6 -12.48 -9.51 -4.16
CA MET A 6 -12.83 -9.72 -5.57
C MET A 6 -11.76 -10.47 -6.36
N ILE A 7 -10.56 -10.64 -5.80
CA ILE A 7 -9.50 -11.44 -6.42
C ILE A 7 -9.95 -12.90 -6.55
N ASP A 8 -10.62 -13.45 -5.54
CA ASP A 8 -11.08 -14.85 -5.57
C ASP A 8 -12.16 -15.05 -6.64
N VAL A 9 -13.12 -14.13 -6.69
CA VAL A 9 -14.17 -14.11 -7.73
C VAL A 9 -13.55 -14.01 -9.12
N ALA A 10 -12.57 -13.13 -9.33
CA ALA A 10 -11.89 -13.00 -10.61
C ALA A 10 -11.15 -14.31 -10.99
N LYS A 11 -10.51 -14.99 -10.03
CA LYS A 11 -9.87 -16.29 -10.26
C LYS A 11 -10.88 -17.37 -10.65
N GLU A 12 -12.01 -17.47 -9.94
CA GLU A 12 -13.08 -18.44 -10.25
C GLU A 12 -13.64 -18.24 -11.66
N LEU A 13 -13.75 -16.99 -12.10
CA LEU A 13 -14.22 -16.62 -13.43
C LEU A 13 -13.12 -16.67 -14.52
N GLY A 14 -11.87 -16.98 -14.16
CA GLY A 14 -10.74 -16.98 -15.09
C GLY A 14 -10.36 -15.60 -15.64
N LEU A 15 -10.70 -14.52 -14.92
CA LEU A 15 -10.47 -13.13 -15.33
C LEU A 15 -9.16 -12.57 -14.74
N PRO A 16 -8.43 -11.73 -15.48
CA PRO A 16 -7.29 -11.02 -14.93
C PRO A 16 -7.73 -9.94 -13.94
N CYS A 17 -7.23 -9.99 -12.71
CA CYS A 17 -7.52 -8.97 -11.68
C CYS A 17 -6.36 -7.97 -11.55
N TYR A 18 -6.68 -6.67 -11.56
CA TYR A 18 -5.72 -5.58 -11.36
C TYR A 18 -6.11 -4.75 -10.14
N LEU A 19 -5.11 -4.25 -9.41
CA LEU A 19 -5.33 -3.36 -8.26
C LEU A 19 -5.26 -1.90 -8.72
N PHE A 20 -6.36 -1.16 -8.68
CA PHE A 20 -6.28 0.30 -8.78
C PHE A 20 -5.89 0.93 -7.44
N TRP A 21 -4.91 1.83 -7.48
CA TRP A 21 -4.37 2.56 -6.35
C TRP A 21 -4.53 4.07 -6.57
N ALA A 22 -5.42 4.67 -5.78
CA ALA A 22 -5.83 6.07 -5.89
C ALA A 22 -5.20 6.96 -4.80
N SER A 23 -4.12 6.50 -4.17
CA SER A 23 -3.40 7.19 -3.10
C SER A 23 -1.92 7.35 -3.48
N PRO A 24 -1.11 8.12 -2.73
CA PRO A 24 0.31 8.30 -3.03
C PRO A 24 1.10 6.98 -3.09
N ALA A 25 2.22 6.98 -3.82
CA ALA A 25 3.10 5.81 -3.92
C ALA A 25 3.71 5.42 -2.56
N THR A 26 3.97 6.42 -1.71
CA THR A 26 4.49 6.22 -0.35
C THR A 26 3.54 5.38 0.52
N PHE A 27 2.23 5.63 0.42
CA PHE A 27 1.23 4.85 1.13
C PHE A 27 1.09 3.43 0.57
N LEU A 28 1.27 3.25 -0.75
CA LEU A 28 1.39 1.91 -1.32
C LEU A 28 2.58 1.17 -0.69
N GLY A 29 3.74 1.81 -0.60
CA GLY A 29 4.94 1.30 0.06
C GLY A 29 4.69 0.80 1.48
N LEU A 30 4.08 1.65 2.33
CA LEU A 30 3.66 1.27 3.69
C LEU A 30 2.81 0.01 3.71
N MET A 31 1.83 -0.05 2.81
CA MET A 31 0.91 -1.18 2.77
C MET A 31 1.56 -2.47 2.29
N ILE A 32 2.62 -2.40 1.49
CA ILE A 32 3.40 -3.57 1.07
C ILE A 32 4.30 -4.05 2.22
N ASP A 33 4.86 -3.13 3.01
CA ASP A 33 5.68 -3.43 4.18
C ASP A 33 4.86 -3.91 5.38
N LEU A 34 3.58 -3.55 5.46
CA LEU A 34 2.71 -3.82 6.61
C LEU A 34 2.74 -5.29 7.09
N PRO A 35 2.69 -6.32 6.24
CA PRO A 35 2.77 -7.71 6.70
C PRO A 35 4.14 -8.11 7.28
N ILE A 36 5.23 -7.44 6.87
CA ILE A 36 6.57 -7.65 7.42
C ILE A 36 6.67 -6.93 8.76
N LEU A 37 6.20 -5.68 8.82
CA LEU A 37 6.16 -4.87 10.03
C LEU A 37 5.30 -5.53 11.12
N ASP A 38 4.11 -6.02 10.78
CA ASP A 38 3.22 -6.77 11.69
C ASP A 38 3.94 -7.97 12.34
N ARG A 39 4.75 -8.71 11.58
CA ARG A 39 5.56 -9.81 12.12
C ARG A 39 6.65 -9.32 13.06
N GLN A 40 7.34 -8.23 12.71
CA GLN A 40 8.40 -7.65 13.54
C GLN A 40 7.83 -7.11 14.87
N LEU A 41 6.70 -6.39 14.81
CA LEU A 41 5.99 -5.86 15.97
C LEU A 41 5.43 -6.95 16.89
N THR A 42 5.09 -8.12 16.36
CA THR A 42 4.59 -9.26 17.15
C THR A 42 5.70 -10.15 17.72
N THR A 43 6.93 -10.11 17.18
CA THR A 43 8.06 -10.95 17.63
C THR A 43 9.07 -10.22 18.52
N ALA A 44 9.16 -8.90 18.43
CA ALA A 44 10.00 -8.10 19.30
C ALA A 44 9.14 -7.24 20.23
N GLU A 45 9.66 -6.96 21.42
CA GLU A 45 9.15 -5.98 22.38
C GLU A 45 9.25 -4.56 21.78
N PHE A 46 8.55 -4.30 20.67
CA PHE A 46 8.39 -2.98 20.06
C PHE A 46 7.36 -2.17 20.86
N THR A 47 7.60 -2.04 22.16
CA THR A 47 6.88 -1.15 23.06
C THR A 47 7.46 0.27 23.05
N ASP A 48 8.62 0.48 22.42
CA ASP A 48 9.27 1.79 22.39
C ASP A 48 8.86 2.62 21.17
N SER A 49 8.31 3.80 21.45
CA SER A 49 7.86 4.78 20.44
C SER A 49 8.99 5.40 19.60
N GLU A 50 10.24 5.02 19.88
CA GLU A 50 11.48 5.45 19.22
C GLU A 50 11.87 4.54 18.04
N ALA A 51 11.13 3.45 17.78
CA ALA A 51 11.42 2.58 16.64
C ALA A 51 11.22 3.35 15.32
N GLU A 52 12.32 3.56 14.60
CA GLU A 52 12.33 4.11 13.26
C GLU A 52 11.74 3.08 12.29
N LEU A 53 10.67 3.47 11.60
CA LEU A 53 10.02 2.61 10.61
C LEU A 53 10.65 2.92 9.25
N SER A 54 11.56 2.05 8.79
CA SER A 54 12.04 2.14 7.42
C SER A 54 10.98 1.58 6.48
N VAL A 55 10.17 2.47 5.91
CA VAL A 55 9.13 2.13 4.95
C VAL A 55 9.61 2.44 3.54
N ARG A 56 9.40 1.50 2.63
CA ARG A 56 9.68 1.73 1.21
C ARG A 56 8.88 2.92 0.71
N GLY A 57 9.56 3.85 0.06
CA GLY A 57 8.90 5.07 -0.40
C GLY A 57 8.90 6.22 0.60
N PHE A 58 9.55 6.11 1.75
CA PHE A 58 9.79 7.27 2.61
C PHE A 58 11.22 7.75 2.41
N ALA A 59 11.41 9.06 2.23
CA ALA A 59 12.73 9.66 2.01
C ALA A 59 13.59 9.60 3.29
N ASN A 60 12.96 9.57 4.46
CA ASN A 60 13.59 9.47 5.76
C ASN A 60 12.98 8.30 6.53
N SER A 61 13.76 7.70 7.43
CA SER A 61 13.23 6.82 8.46
C SER A 61 12.39 7.67 9.42
N ASP A 62 11.08 7.68 9.23
CA ASP A 62 10.21 8.44 10.12
C ASP A 62 9.92 7.61 11.39
N PRO A 63 9.80 8.27 12.57
CA PRO A 63 9.33 7.60 13.76
C PRO A 63 7.95 6.96 13.50
N MET A 64 7.65 5.84 14.16
CA MET A 64 6.35 5.13 14.08
C MET A 64 5.08 6.00 14.30
N ARG A 65 5.23 7.29 14.63
CA ARG A 65 4.16 8.28 14.81
C ARG A 65 3.67 8.96 13.53
N VAL A 66 4.40 8.87 12.42
CA VAL A 66 4.03 9.52 11.15
C VAL A 66 3.00 8.72 10.32
N PRO A 67 3.05 7.37 10.26
CA PRO A 67 2.04 6.60 9.53
C PRO A 67 0.66 6.75 10.16
N PRO A 68 -0.45 6.62 9.39
CA PRO A 68 -1.79 6.76 9.94
C PRO A 68 -1.98 5.82 11.13
N THR A 69 -2.37 6.37 12.28
CA THR A 69 -2.46 5.62 13.54
C THR A 69 -3.35 4.37 13.39
N VAL A 70 -4.36 4.44 12.54
CA VAL A 70 -5.28 3.33 12.21
C VAL A 70 -4.58 2.13 11.53
N VAL A 71 -3.44 2.34 10.88
CA VAL A 71 -2.65 1.29 10.23
C VAL A 71 -1.73 0.60 11.23
N LEU A 72 -1.28 1.26 12.30
CA LEU A 72 -0.28 0.71 13.23
C LEU A 72 -0.81 0.37 14.63
N ASN A 73 -2.04 0.76 14.98
CA ASN A 73 -2.56 0.65 16.36
C ASN A 73 -3.02 -0.76 16.80
N GLY A 74 -2.75 -1.81 16.02
CA GLY A 74 -3.13 -3.19 16.38
C GLY A 74 -4.64 -3.47 16.44
N GLY A 75 -5.50 -2.50 16.13
CA GLY A 75 -6.96 -2.63 16.20
C GLY A 75 -7.59 -3.28 14.96
N GLU A 76 -8.93 -3.21 14.88
CA GLU A 76 -9.69 -3.73 13.74
C GLU A 76 -9.27 -3.09 12.40
N GLY A 77 -8.99 -1.78 12.42
CA GLY A 77 -8.49 -1.05 11.25
C GLY A 77 -7.17 -1.63 10.75
N HIS A 78 -6.20 -1.85 11.64
CA HIS A 78 -4.93 -2.48 11.31
C HIS A 78 -5.15 -3.87 10.68
N SER A 79 -5.96 -4.72 11.30
CA SER A 79 -6.27 -6.06 10.79
C SER A 79 -6.89 -6.02 9.38
N TRP A 80 -7.76 -5.04 9.11
CA TRP A 80 -8.39 -4.86 7.80
C TRP A 80 -7.38 -4.42 6.72
N PHE A 81 -6.50 -3.47 7.05
CA PHE A 81 -5.41 -3.04 6.17
C PHE A 81 -4.45 -4.20 5.88
N LEU A 82 -4.06 -4.94 6.91
CA LEU A 82 -3.18 -6.10 6.83
C LEU A 82 -3.77 -7.21 5.95
N ASN A 83 -5.07 -7.49 6.08
CA ASN A 83 -5.76 -8.46 5.23
C ASN A 83 -5.69 -8.06 3.75
N ASN A 84 -5.90 -6.78 3.42
CA ASN A 84 -5.77 -6.30 2.04
C ASN A 84 -4.31 -6.35 1.55
N ALA A 85 -3.36 -5.85 2.36
CA ALA A 85 -1.93 -5.81 2.07
C ALA A 85 -1.37 -7.17 1.62
N ARG A 86 -1.70 -8.23 2.36
CA ARG A 86 -1.23 -9.61 2.09
C ARG A 86 -1.63 -10.12 0.70
N ARG A 87 -2.68 -9.56 0.11
CA ARG A 87 -3.30 -10.03 -1.14
C ARG A 87 -2.93 -9.23 -2.37
N TYR A 88 -2.27 -8.07 -2.24
CA TYR A 88 -1.93 -7.24 -3.42
C TYR A 88 -1.06 -7.97 -4.43
N LYS A 89 -0.18 -8.86 -3.96
CA LYS A 89 0.67 -9.71 -4.79
C LYS A 89 -0.08 -10.74 -5.64
N GLU A 90 -1.34 -11.04 -5.32
CA GLU A 90 -2.16 -11.98 -6.08
C GLU A 90 -2.74 -11.34 -7.36
N THR A 91 -2.63 -10.02 -7.51
CA THR A 91 -3.11 -9.31 -8.69
C THR A 91 -2.12 -9.46 -9.85
N LYS A 92 -2.61 -9.31 -11.09
CA LYS A 92 -1.77 -9.34 -12.30
C LYS A 92 -0.92 -8.07 -12.46
N GLY A 93 -1.32 -6.99 -11.80
CA GLY A 93 -0.65 -5.70 -11.89
C GLY A 93 -1.33 -4.67 -11.00
N ILE A 94 -0.57 -3.63 -10.65
CA ILE A 94 -1.06 -2.49 -9.87
C ILE A 94 -1.10 -1.27 -10.78
N VAL A 95 -2.26 -0.64 -10.89
CA VAL A 95 -2.45 0.61 -11.63
C VAL A 95 -2.44 1.75 -10.62
N LEU A 96 -1.42 2.61 -10.70
CA LEU A 96 -1.14 3.64 -9.72
C LEU A 96 -1.41 5.03 -10.33
N ASN A 97 -2.28 5.80 -9.67
CA ASN A 97 -2.61 7.16 -10.10
C ASN A 97 -1.54 8.18 -9.65
N THR A 98 -0.34 8.10 -10.23
CA THR A 98 0.77 9.04 -10.01
C THR A 98 1.66 9.10 -11.26
N PHE A 99 2.69 9.95 -11.23
CA PHE A 99 3.71 10.10 -12.27
C PHE A 99 5.10 10.30 -11.64
N GLN A 100 6.16 10.10 -12.42
CA GLN A 100 7.53 9.98 -11.92
C GLN A 100 8.04 11.26 -11.21
N GLU A 101 7.67 12.42 -11.72
CA GLU A 101 8.07 13.72 -11.18
C GLU A 101 7.36 14.04 -9.85
N LEU A 102 6.19 13.44 -9.60
CA LEU A 102 5.46 13.58 -8.34
C LEU A 102 5.97 12.61 -7.28
N ASP A 103 6.17 11.35 -7.64
CA ASP A 103 6.66 10.29 -6.77
C ASP A 103 7.86 9.57 -7.44
N PRO A 104 9.10 10.06 -7.23
CA PRO A 104 10.32 9.47 -7.80
C PRO A 104 10.51 8.00 -7.44
N LEU A 105 9.90 7.60 -6.31
CA LEU A 105 9.89 6.26 -5.72
C LEU A 105 9.18 5.21 -6.58
N CYS A 106 8.33 5.64 -7.52
CA CYS A 106 7.71 4.75 -8.53
C CYS A 106 8.73 4.04 -9.44
N SER A 107 9.98 4.49 -9.46
CA SER A 107 11.05 3.94 -10.29
C SER A 107 11.71 2.70 -9.69
N THR A 108 11.42 2.38 -8.42
CA THR A 108 12.06 1.26 -7.71
C THR A 108 11.43 -0.07 -8.14
N ARG A 109 12.18 -0.82 -8.96
CA ARG A 109 11.74 -2.11 -9.55
C ARG A 109 11.82 -3.31 -8.60
N ASP A 110 12.39 -3.13 -7.41
CA ASP A 110 12.71 -4.24 -6.49
C ASP A 110 11.64 -4.43 -5.42
N LEU A 111 10.41 -4.65 -5.88
CA LEU A 111 9.31 -4.99 -5.00
C LEU A 111 8.87 -6.40 -5.38
N ASP A 112 8.66 -7.27 -4.39
CA ASP A 112 7.97 -8.57 -4.51
C ASP A 112 6.49 -8.36 -4.91
N LEU A 113 6.28 -7.63 -6.00
CA LEU A 113 5.02 -7.11 -6.46
C LEU A 113 4.80 -7.44 -7.93
N PRO A 114 3.53 -7.53 -8.31
CA PRO A 114 3.11 -7.47 -9.70
C PRO A 114 3.58 -6.15 -10.34
N ARG A 115 3.67 -6.16 -11.66
CA ARG A 115 4.06 -4.97 -12.43
C ARG A 115 3.18 -3.76 -12.06
N VAL A 116 3.84 -2.65 -11.74
CA VAL A 116 3.20 -1.36 -11.43
C VAL A 116 3.12 -0.51 -12.70
N TYR A 117 1.94 0.07 -12.96
CA TYR A 117 1.65 0.95 -14.09
C TYR A 117 1.26 2.33 -13.55
N THR A 118 2.11 3.32 -13.73
CA THR A 118 1.81 4.72 -13.40
C THR A 118 0.98 5.32 -14.54
N ILE A 119 -0.21 5.87 -14.22
CA ILE A 119 -1.15 6.43 -15.20
C ILE A 119 -1.62 7.85 -14.86
N GLY A 120 -1.06 8.44 -13.80
CA GLY A 120 -1.56 9.69 -13.25
C GLY A 120 -0.99 10.94 -13.91
N PRO A 121 -1.56 12.11 -13.57
CA PRO A 121 -2.73 12.25 -12.69
C PRO A 121 -4.05 12.05 -13.46
N VAL A 122 -4.88 11.13 -12.99
CA VAL A 122 -6.27 10.93 -13.43
C VAL A 122 -7.17 11.72 -12.48
N LEU A 123 -7.78 12.78 -13.01
CA LEU A 123 -8.59 13.72 -12.25
C LEU A 123 -9.92 13.97 -12.98
N ASP A 124 -10.97 14.24 -12.22
CA ASP A 124 -12.24 14.74 -12.77
C ASP A 124 -12.21 16.27 -12.79
N LEU A 125 -12.03 16.84 -13.97
CA LEU A 125 -11.93 18.29 -14.17
C LEU A 125 -13.29 18.97 -14.38
N ASN A 126 -14.37 18.20 -14.53
CA ASN A 126 -15.66 18.72 -14.99
C ASN A 126 -16.73 18.76 -13.90
N ARG A 127 -16.46 18.25 -12.69
CA ARG A 127 -17.40 18.37 -11.57
C ARG A 127 -17.19 19.67 -10.79
N PRO A 128 -18.27 20.40 -10.40
CA PRO A 128 -18.16 21.45 -9.41
C PRO A 128 -17.67 20.84 -8.09
N ALA A 129 -16.73 21.53 -7.43
CA ALA A 129 -16.24 21.13 -6.11
C ALA A 129 -17.43 20.98 -5.14
N GLN A 130 -17.49 19.85 -4.43
CA GLN A 130 -18.45 19.60 -3.35
C GLN A 130 -18.10 20.41 -2.11
#